data_AF-A0A380EIY5-F1
#
_entry.id   AF-A0A380EIY5-F1
#
_cell.length_a   1.000
_cell.length_b   1.000
_cell.length_c   1.000
_cell.angle_alpha   90.00
_cell.angle_beta   90.00
_cell.angle_gamma   90.00
#
_symmetry.space_group_name_H-M   'P 1'
#
loop_
_entity.id
_entity.type
_entity.pdbx_description
1 polymer ?
#
loop_
_entity_poly.entity_id
_entity_poly.type
_entity_poly.pdbx_seq_one_letter_code
_entity_poly.pdbx_strand_id
1 'polypeptide(L)' 'MITTTEQIDDIVNRSIRQTMTRSINTVLTVIVVVVAILFFGAPTIFNFTLALFIGLISGVFSSIFIAVPLWGNNEKTSS' A
#
# COMPACT_ATOMS: atom_id res chain seq x y z
N MET A 1 -14.71 20.24 22.18
CA MET A 1 -15.49 19.12 21.60
C MET A 1 -15.66 19.47 20.13
N ILE A 2 -15.17 18.64 19.21
CA ILE A 2 -15.24 18.91 17.77
C ILE A 2 -16.67 18.56 17.33
N THR A 3 -17.47 19.55 16.93
CA THR A 3 -18.94 19.42 16.80
C THR A 3 -19.46 19.81 15.42
N THR A 4 -18.63 19.73 14.38
CA THR A 4 -19.07 19.94 12.98
C THR A 4 -18.56 18.80 12.11
N THR A 5 -19.46 18.21 11.32
CA THR A 5 -19.19 17.10 10.41
C THR A 5 -18.02 17.41 9.46
N GLU A 6 -17.90 18.66 9.01
CA GLU A 6 -16.81 19.09 8.13
C GLU A 6 -15.41 18.92 8.74
N GLN A 7 -15.24 19.20 10.04
CA GLN A 7 -13.95 19.01 10.70
C GLN A 7 -13.59 17.53 10.83
N ILE A 8 -14.58 16.65 11.00
CA ILE A 8 -14.39 15.20 11.04
C ILE A 8 -13.99 14.70 9.66
N ASP A 9 -14.69 15.15 8.61
CA ASP A 9 -14.41 14.74 7.23
C ASP A 9 -13.01 15.17 6.78
N ASP A 10 -12.57 16.37 7.14
CA ASP A 10 -11.23 16.87 6.80
C ASP A 10 -10.13 16.07 7.53
N ILE A 11 -10.32 15.78 8.83
CA ILE A 11 -9.39 14.92 9.60
C ILE A 11 -9.36 13.50 9.03
N VAL A 12 -10.51 12.93 8.65
CA VAL A 12 -10.61 11.59 8.06
C VAL A 12 -9.91 11.56 6.71
N ASN A 13 -10.18 12.51 5.82
CA ASN A 13 -9.51 12.60 4.51
C ASN A 13 -7.99 12.73 4.65
N ARG A 14 -7.53 13.59 5.58
CA ARG A 14 -6.09 13.76 5.86
C ARG A 14 -5.45 12.49 6.40
N SER A 15 -6.15 11.78 7.28
CA SER A 15 -5.69 10.51 7.87
C SER A 15 -5.62 9.38 6.85
N ILE A 16 -6.59 9.31 5.95
CA ILE A 16 -6.61 8.35 4.83
C ILE A 16 -5.43 8.60 3.91
N ARG A 17 -5.21 9.86 3.48
CA ARG A 17 -4.07 10.22 2.62
C ARG A 17 -2.72 9.91 3.28
N GLN A 18 -2.57 10.21 4.57
CA GLN A 18 -1.34 9.92 5.31
C GLN A 18 -1.08 8.42 5.43
N THR A 19 -2.11 7.64 5.75
CA THR A 19 -2.01 6.18 5.86
C THR A 19 -1.70 5.56 4.51
N MET A 20 -2.38 6.00 3.44
CA MET A 20 -2.15 5.53 2.08
C MET A 20 -0.72 5.82 1.61
N THR A 21 -0.22 7.03 1.84
CA THR A 21 1.16 7.41 1.50
C THR A 21 2.18 6.52 2.21
N ARG A 22 1.97 6.23 3.50
CA ARG A 22 2.84 5.33 4.27
C ARG A 22 2.79 3.90 3.73
N SER A 23 1.59 3.39 3.43
CA SER A 23 1.40 2.06 2.85
C SER A 23 2.05 1.90 1.48
N ILE A 24 1.97 2.93 0.63
CA ILE A 24 2.66 2.94 -0.67
C ILE A 24 4.18 2.87 -0.46
N ASN A 25 4.73 3.67 0.46
CA ASN A 25 6.17 3.69 0.72
C ASN A 25 6.70 2.35 1.28
N THR A 26 5.96 1.70 2.18
CA THR A 26 6.35 0.38 2.69
C THR A 26 6.30 -0.67 1.60
N VAL A 27 5.26 -0.66 0.76
CA VAL A 27 5.16 -1.56 -0.40
C VAL A 27 6.30 -1.35 -1.38
N LEU A 28 6.60 -0.11 -1.75
CA LEU A 28 7.69 0.20 -2.67
C LEU A 28 9.02 -0.35 -2.15
N THR A 29 9.29 -0.13 -0.85
CA THR A 29 10.49 -0.63 -0.19
C THR A 29 10.55 -2.16 -0.21
N VAL A 30 9.44 -2.83 0.05
CA VAL A 30 9.34 -4.29 0.01
C VAL A 30 9.62 -4.83 -1.38
N ILE A 31 9.07 -4.23 -2.43
CA ILE A 31 9.33 -4.62 -3.82
C ILE A 31 10.83 -4.52 -4.11
N VAL A 32 11.48 -3.42 -3.71
CA VAL A 32 12.93 -3.23 -3.86
C VAL A 32 13.72 -4.33 -3.15
N VAL A 33 13.35 -4.67 -1.91
CA VAL A 33 14.01 -5.73 -1.14
C VAL A 33 13.86 -7.08 -1.83
N VAL A 34 12.67 -7.45 -2.30
CA VAL A 34 12.48 -8.76 -2.95
C VAL A 34 13.24 -8.85 -4.27
N VAL A 35 13.25 -7.77 -5.06
CA VAL A 35 14.08 -7.69 -6.27
C VAL A 35 15.55 -7.89 -5.91
N ALA A 36 16.06 -7.23 -4.87
CA ALA A 36 17.44 -7.40 -4.42
C ALA A 36 17.75 -8.85 -4.02
N ILE A 37 16.84 -9.53 -3.30
CA ILE A 37 17.04 -10.93 -2.90
C ILE A 37 16.94 -11.88 -4.09
N LEU A 38 16.11 -11.60 -5.10
CA LEU A 38 16.05 -12.41 -6.32
C LEU A 38 17.35 -12.35 -7.13
N PHE A 39 18.04 -11.20 -7.15
CA PHE A 39 19.31 -11.03 -7.88
C PHE A 39 20.56 -11.40 -7.05
N PHE A 40 20.57 -11.14 -5.74
CA PHE A 40 21.73 -11.33 -4.85
C PHE A 40 21.57 -12.49 -3.84
N GLY A 41 20.41 -13.14 -3.78
CA GLY A 41 20.12 -14.20 -2.81
C GLY A 41 20.77 -15.53 -3.16
N ALA A 42 21.11 -16.32 -2.12
CA ALA A 42 21.68 -17.64 -2.30
C ALA A 42 20.64 -18.64 -2.85
N PRO A 43 21.05 -19.62 -3.69
CA PRO A 43 20.13 -20.59 -4.29
C PRO A 43 19.37 -21.43 -3.26
N THR A 44 19.92 -21.64 -2.06
CA THR A 44 19.25 -22.35 -0.96
C THR A 44 17.99 -21.63 -0.45
N ILE A 45 18.00 -20.29 -0.42
CA ILE A 45 16.85 -19.49 0.03
C ILE A 45 15.92 -19.11 -1.12
N PHE A 46 16.32 -19.33 -2.37
CA PHE A 46 15.57 -18.93 -3.55
C PHE A 46 14.13 -19.46 -3.53
N ASN A 47 13.93 -20.75 -3.25
CA ASN A 47 12.57 -21.34 -3.18
C ASN A 47 11.71 -20.71 -2.08
N PHE A 48 12.31 -20.34 -0.95
CA PHE A 48 11.62 -19.68 0.15
C PHE A 48 11.27 -18.22 -0.18
N THR A 49 12.23 -17.48 -0.75
CA THR A 49 12.01 -16.12 -1.24
C THR A 49 10.96 -16.08 -2.34
N LEU A 50 10.90 -17.09 -3.21
CA LEU A 50 9.91 -17.17 -4.29
C LEU A 50 8.49 -17.37 -3.72
N ALA A 51 8.34 -18.24 -2.72
CA ALA A 51 7.07 -18.38 -1.99
C ALA A 51 6.67 -17.08 -1.26
N LEU A 52 7.62 -16.41 -0.60
CA LEU A 52 7.40 -15.11 0.02
C LEU A 52 7.01 -14.05 -1.01
N PHE A 53 7.65 -14.02 -2.17
CA PHE A 53 7.36 -13.08 -3.25
C PHE A 53 5.93 -13.24 -3.77
N ILE A 54 5.49 -14.47 -4.03
CA ILE A 54 4.13 -14.75 -4.49
C ILE A 54 3.10 -14.33 -3.44
N GLY A 55 3.32 -14.69 -2.17
CA GLY A 55 2.42 -14.30 -1.07
C GLY A 55 2.36 -12.77 -0.89
N LEU A 56 3.51 -12.12 -1.04
CA LEU A 56 3.63 -10.68 -0.92
C LEU A 56 2.95 -9.94 -2.07
N ILE A 57 3.18 -10.36 -3.32
CA ILE A 57 2.52 -9.83 -4.51
C ILE A 57 1.01 -9.96 -4.35
N SER A 58 0.50 -11.14 -3.96
CA SER A 58 -0.94 -11.34 -3.73
C SER A 58 -1.51 -10.37 -2.68
N GLY A 59 -0.86 -10.23 -1.52
CA GLY A 59 -1.33 -9.36 -0.45
C GLY A 59 -1.24 -7.86 -0.78
N VAL A 60 -0.13 -7.45 -1.38
CA VAL A 60 0.15 -6.05 -1.74
C VAL A 60 -0.72 -5.59 -2.90
N PHE A 61 -0.81 -6.39 -3.97
CA PHE A 61 -1.66 -6.04 -5.11
C PHE A 61 -3.12 -5.98 -4.68
N SER A 62 -3.62 -6.92 -3.88
CA SER A 62 -5.01 -6.84 -3.39
C SER A 62 -5.26 -5.54 -2.62
N SER A 63 -4.36 -5.18 -1.69
CA SER A 63 -4.55 -4.00 -0.84
C SER A 63 -4.39 -2.68 -1.60
N ILE A 64 -3.38 -2.54 -2.48
CA ILE A 64 -3.17 -1.33 -3.29
C ILE A 64 -4.20 -1.23 -4.41
N PHE A 65 -4.51 -2.32 -5.12
CA PHE A 65 -5.44 -2.32 -6.24
C PHE A 65 -6.88 -2.05 -5.78
N ILE A 66 -7.22 -2.30 -4.51
CA ILE A 66 -8.49 -1.86 -3.93
C ILE A 66 -8.38 -0.41 -3.41
N ALA A 67 -7.31 -0.04 -2.71
CA ALA A 67 -7.16 1.29 -2.10
C ALA A 67 -6.99 2.43 -3.12
N VAL A 68 -6.24 2.21 -4.20
CA VAL A 68 -5.94 3.22 -5.24
C VAL A 68 -7.19 3.66 -6.02
N PRO A 69 -8.03 2.78 -6.57
CA PRO A 69 -9.24 3.20 -7.26
C PRO A 69 -10.31 3.71 -6.30
N LEU A 70 -10.36 3.22 -5.05
CA LEU A 70 -11.25 3.79 -4.03
C LEU A 70 -10.96 5.27 -3.80
N TRP A 71 -9.70 5.64 -3.58
CA TRP A 71 -9.35 7.05 -3.38
C TRP A 71 -9.57 7.89 -4.66
N GLY A 72 -9.16 7.38 -5.83
CA GLY A 72 -9.34 8.08 -7.10
C GLY A 72 -10.80 8.30 -7.50
N ASN A 73 -11.71 7.38 -7.16
CA ASN A 73 -13.14 7.53 -7.46
C ASN A 73 -13.84 8.53 -6.51
N ASN A 74 -13.40 8.61 -5.25
CA ASN A 74 -13.96 9.56 -4.28
C ASN A 74 -13.54 11.01 -4.54
N GLU A 75 -12.38 11.25 -5.18
CA GLU A 75 -11.98 12.60 -5.58
C GLU A 75 -12.81 13.14 -6.76
N LYS A 76 -13.33 12.27 -7.64
CA LYS A 76 -14.11 12.68 -8.82
C LYS A 76 -15.56 13.08 -8.53
N THR A 77 -16.06 12.87 -7.31
CA THR A 77 -17.43 13.23 -6.93
C THR A 77 -17.53 14.55 -6.17
N SER A 78 -16.41 15.28 -6.00
CA SER A 78 -16.35 16.63 -5.42
C SER A 78 -15.91 17.71 -6.42
N SER A 79 -16.04 17.47 -7.73
CA SER A 79 -16.02 18.50 -8.79
C SER A 79 -17.27 18.44 -9.62
#